data_AF-A0A7J4G2D0-F1
#
_entry.id   AF-A0A7J4G2D0-F1
#
_cell.length_a   1.000
_cell.length_b   1.000
_cell.length_c   1.000
_cell.angle_alpha   90.00
_cell.angle_beta   90.00
_cell.angle_gamma   90.00
#
_symmetry.space_group_name_H-M   'P 1'
#
loop_
_entity.id
_entity.type
_entity.pdbx_description
1 polymer ?
#
loop_
_entity_poly.entity_id
_entity_poly.type
_entity_poly.pdbx_seq_one_letter_code
_entity_poly.pdbx_strand_id
1 'polypeptide(L)'
;MILLIVFGLIFIVLFYIYNNYSRKKEIIEYFPKFFQEVYNCTSSGMSLIEAIRKSKNSYYGRLTPLIRNMCSQIEWGIPFSIALRNFSNKINDSFVNKVVTLTEKAANFSPDISKSIKDVNDYVTLTIDLERERSLELFPQVVSIYFVFFVFLFIIYILFNFFITTFEAVEILFYKEVFKHLIIIEAILAGLVLGKISEDSYLAGVKHLIFLLSFSIVFILII
;
A
#
# COMPACT_ATOMS: atom_id res chain seq x y z
N MET A 1 -23.23 -0.92 24.59
CA MET A 1 -23.77 -0.03 23.54
C MET A 1 -22.79 1.07 23.16
N ILE A 2 -22.29 1.88 24.09
CA ILE A 2 -21.33 2.97 23.81
C ILE A 2 -20.05 2.47 23.12
N LEU A 3 -19.47 1.35 23.61
CA LEU A 3 -18.26 0.76 23.03
C LEU A 3 -18.44 0.43 21.53
N LEU A 4 -19.56 -0.21 21.17
CA LEU A 4 -19.86 -0.59 19.78
C LEU A 4 -20.02 0.63 18.86
N ILE A 5 -20.59 1.73 19.36
CA ILE A 5 -20.75 2.98 18.60
C ILE A 5 -19.37 3.61 18.34
N VAL A 6 -18.52 3.67 19.37
CA VAL A 6 -17.14 4.18 19.25
C VAL A 6 -16.33 3.34 18.25
N PHE A 7 -16.42 2.01 18.35
CA PHE A 7 -15.76 1.11 17.39
C PHE A 7 -16.29 1.27 15.97
N GLY A 8 -17.60 1.46 15.78
CA GLY A 8 -18.19 1.72 14.46
C GLY A 8 -17.65 3.01 13.82
N LEU A 9 -17.54 4.08 14.60
CA LEU A 9 -16.95 5.35 14.13
C LEU A 9 -15.46 5.18 13.76
N ILE A 10 -14.69 4.48 14.59
CA ILE A 10 -13.28 4.16 14.33
C ILE A 10 -13.16 3.36 13.02
N PHE A 11 -14.03 2.37 12.81
CA PHE A 11 -14.02 1.55 11.60
C PHE A 11 -14.26 2.38 10.33
N ILE A 12 -15.20 3.33 10.37
CA ILE A 12 -15.48 4.23 9.25
C ILE A 12 -14.25 5.09 8.90
N VAL A 13 -13.58 5.63 9.91
CA VAL A 13 -12.37 6.45 9.73
C VAL A 13 -11.23 5.61 9.13
N LEU A 14 -11.00 4.43 9.68
CA LEU A 14 -9.98 3.49 9.19
C LEU A 14 -10.27 3.06 7.74
N PHE A 15 -11.53 2.73 7.43
CA PHE A 15 -11.94 2.38 6.07
C PHE A 15 -11.69 3.53 5.07
N TYR A 16 -11.99 4.76 5.47
CA TYR A 16 -11.71 5.95 4.66
C TYR A 16 -10.20 6.13 4.40
N ILE A 17 -9.37 5.97 5.42
CA ILE A 17 -7.91 6.02 5.31
C ILE A 17 -7.40 4.94 4.35
N TYR A 18 -7.85 3.70 4.52
CA TYR A 18 -7.45 2.58 3.68
C TYR A 18 -7.83 2.80 2.21
N ASN A 19 -9.04 3.29 1.94
CA ASN A 19 -9.48 3.59 0.58
C ASN A 19 -8.60 4.66 -0.09
N ASN A 20 -8.20 5.70 0.63
CA ASN A 20 -7.29 6.71 0.10
C ASN A 20 -5.88 6.17 -0.16
N TYR A 21 -5.37 5.32 0.74
CA TYR A 21 -4.09 4.64 0.55
C TYR A 21 -4.11 3.73 -0.68
N SER A 22 -5.14 2.88 -0.79
CA SER A 22 -5.33 1.95 -1.92
C SER A 22 -5.41 2.68 -3.27
N ARG A 23 -6.07 3.83 -3.32
CA ARG A 23 -6.12 4.68 -4.53
C ARG A 23 -4.75 5.15 -5.00
N LYS A 24 -3.88 5.55 -4.08
CA LYS A 24 -2.50 5.97 -4.42
C LYS A 24 -1.64 4.79 -4.83
N LYS A 25 -1.76 3.67 -4.10
CA LYS A 25 -1.06 2.42 -4.40
C LYS A 25 -1.36 1.93 -5.82
N GLU A 26 -2.64 1.95 -6.23
CA GLU A 26 -3.04 1.54 -7.58
C GLU A 26 -2.33 2.37 -8.68
N ILE A 27 -2.17 3.68 -8.49
CA ILE A 27 -1.46 4.55 -9.45
C ILE A 27 0.01 4.11 -9.60
N ILE A 28 0.66 3.80 -8.48
CA ILE A 28 2.07 3.38 -8.43
C ILE A 28 2.23 1.99 -9.07
N GLU A 29 1.31 1.06 -8.84
CA GLU A 29 1.33 -0.28 -9.43
C GLU A 29 1.16 -0.28 -10.96
N TYR A 30 0.37 0.66 -11.50
CA TYR A 30 0.22 0.81 -12.95
C TYR A 30 1.35 1.60 -13.63
N PHE A 31 2.13 2.36 -12.86
CA PHE A 31 3.20 3.21 -13.40
C PHE A 31 4.29 2.42 -14.16
N PRO A 32 4.80 1.29 -13.64
CA PRO A 32 5.74 0.46 -14.39
C PRO A 32 5.20 -0.02 -15.75
N LYS A 33 3.93 -0.43 -15.81
CA LYS A 33 3.30 -0.88 -17.06
C LYS A 33 3.26 0.24 -18.10
N PHE A 34 2.88 1.45 -17.67
CA PHE A 34 2.94 2.64 -18.51
C PHE A 34 4.36 2.89 -19.02
N PHE A 35 5.35 2.86 -18.12
CA PHE A 35 6.73 3.17 -18.49
C PHE A 35 7.35 2.11 -19.41
N GLN A 36 7.05 0.83 -19.19
CA GLN A 36 7.44 -0.27 -20.07
C GLN A 36 6.85 -0.13 -21.48
N GLU A 37 5.59 0.31 -21.61
CA GLU A 37 4.97 0.56 -22.92
C GLU A 37 5.64 1.72 -23.65
N VAL A 38 6.00 2.78 -22.93
CA VAL A 38 6.79 3.89 -23.48
C VAL A 38 8.15 3.38 -23.97
N TYR A 39 8.87 2.61 -23.17
CA TYR A 39 10.14 1.98 -23.55
C TYR A 39 10.00 1.12 -24.82
N ASN A 40 9.02 0.24 -24.87
CA ASN A 40 8.79 -0.64 -26.03
C ASN A 40 8.53 0.16 -27.31
N CYS A 41 7.75 1.24 -27.23
CA CYS A 41 7.52 2.12 -28.37
C CYS A 41 8.82 2.84 -28.78
N THR A 42 9.57 3.40 -27.82
CA THR A 42 10.84 4.07 -28.15
C THR A 42 11.87 3.12 -28.76
N SER A 43 11.95 1.88 -28.27
CA SER A 43 12.83 0.84 -28.81
C SER A 43 12.49 0.44 -30.25
N SER A 44 11.22 0.62 -30.66
CA SER A 44 10.78 0.43 -32.05
C SER A 44 11.09 1.61 -32.98
N GLY A 45 11.79 2.64 -32.49
CA GLY A 45 12.16 3.84 -33.26
C GLY A 45 11.15 4.99 -33.16
N MET A 46 10.12 4.87 -32.33
CA MET A 46 9.19 5.97 -32.05
C MET A 46 9.85 7.03 -31.15
N SER A 47 9.54 8.32 -31.33
CA SER A 47 10.00 9.35 -30.40
C SER A 47 9.31 9.21 -29.04
N LEU A 48 9.96 9.68 -27.97
CA LEU A 48 9.42 9.61 -26.60
C LEU A 48 8.06 10.32 -26.46
N ILE A 49 7.91 11.46 -27.15
CA ILE A 49 6.66 12.23 -27.20
C ILE A 49 5.54 11.41 -27.85
N GLU A 50 5.84 10.73 -28.96
CA GLU A 50 4.85 9.96 -29.71
C GLU A 50 4.49 8.65 -28.98
N ALA A 51 5.45 8.01 -28.31
CA ALA A 51 5.20 6.87 -27.42
C ALA A 51 4.20 7.24 -26.31
N ILE A 52 4.39 8.39 -25.67
CA ILE A 52 3.48 8.89 -24.62
C ILE A 52 2.10 9.25 -25.18
N ARG A 53 2.02 9.85 -26.37
CA ARG A 53 0.74 10.11 -27.04
C ARG A 53 -0.02 8.82 -27.33
N LYS A 54 0.67 7.76 -27.76
CA LYS A 54 0.07 6.45 -27.98
C LYS A 54 -0.52 5.87 -26.68
N SER A 55 0.18 6.00 -25.55
CA SER A 55 -0.29 5.57 -24.23
C SER A 55 -1.56 6.27 -23.76
N LYS A 56 -1.93 7.45 -24.30
CA LYS A 56 -3.19 8.17 -23.97
C LYS A 56 -4.44 7.31 -24.17
N ASN A 57 -4.39 6.39 -25.14
CA ASN A 57 -5.49 5.52 -25.55
C ASN A 57 -5.53 4.19 -24.80
N SER A 58 -4.46 3.85 -24.07
CA SER A 58 -4.34 2.64 -23.26
C SER A 58 -4.99 2.82 -21.88
N TYR A 59 -5.38 1.71 -21.23
CA TYR A 59 -5.99 1.72 -19.89
C TYR A 59 -4.98 1.35 -18.80
N TYR A 60 -4.77 2.27 -17.85
CA TYR A 60 -3.86 2.11 -16.70
C TYR A 60 -4.56 2.38 -15.36
N GLY A 61 -5.84 2.01 -15.25
CA GLY A 61 -6.62 2.25 -14.02
C GLY A 61 -6.63 3.74 -13.64
N ARG A 62 -6.40 4.03 -12.36
CA ARG A 62 -6.34 5.41 -11.82
C ARG A 62 -5.20 6.27 -12.35
N LEU A 63 -4.18 5.70 -13.00
CA LEU A 63 -3.09 6.45 -13.63
C LEU A 63 -3.52 7.09 -14.96
N THR A 64 -4.50 6.50 -15.66
CA THR A 64 -5.03 6.95 -16.95
C THR A 64 -5.35 8.45 -17.02
N PRO A 65 -6.13 9.06 -16.10
CA PRO A 65 -6.41 10.50 -16.15
C PRO A 65 -5.16 11.38 -15.97
N LEU A 66 -4.14 10.90 -15.26
CA LEU A 66 -2.88 11.63 -15.08
C LEU A 66 -2.05 11.62 -16.36
N ILE A 67 -1.98 10.46 -17.04
CA ILE A 67 -1.33 10.33 -18.35
C ILE A 67 -2.04 11.21 -19.38
N ARG A 68 -3.38 11.16 -19.44
CA ARG A 68 -4.16 12.01 -20.36
C ARG A 68 -3.91 13.49 -20.12
N ASN A 69 -3.84 13.93 -18.86
CA ASN A 69 -3.53 15.31 -18.53
C ASN A 69 -2.13 15.72 -18.98
N MET A 70 -1.13 14.84 -18.78
CA MET A 70 0.23 15.07 -19.27
C MET A 70 0.28 15.18 -20.80
N CYS A 71 -0.38 14.27 -21.52
CA CYS A 71 -0.45 14.33 -22.98
C CYS A 71 -1.12 15.63 -23.46
N SER A 72 -2.21 16.05 -22.82
CA SER A 72 -2.85 17.33 -23.14
C SER A 72 -1.93 18.52 -22.90
N GLN A 73 -1.11 18.53 -21.85
CA GLN A 73 -0.11 19.60 -21.65
C GLN A 73 0.87 19.68 -22.83
N ILE A 74 1.37 18.53 -23.30
CA ILE A 74 2.31 18.46 -24.43
C ILE A 74 1.62 18.90 -25.73
N GLU A 75 0.38 18.47 -25.98
CA GLU A 75 -0.43 18.88 -27.13
C GLU A 75 -0.67 20.40 -27.15
N TRP A 76 -0.71 21.04 -25.99
CA TRP A 76 -0.93 22.47 -25.81
C TRP A 76 0.38 23.29 -25.84
N GLY A 77 1.50 22.66 -26.20
CA GLY A 77 2.79 23.34 -26.37
C GLY A 77 3.61 23.50 -25.08
N ILE A 78 3.20 22.89 -23.96
CA ILE A 78 4.02 22.86 -22.74
C ILE A 78 5.26 21.98 -23.00
N PRO A 79 6.48 22.45 -22.68
CA PRO A 79 7.69 21.65 -22.86
C PRO A 79 7.62 20.27 -22.20
N PHE A 80 8.10 19.25 -22.91
CA PHE A 80 8.02 17.85 -22.50
C PHE A 80 8.52 17.59 -21.07
N SER A 81 9.70 18.13 -20.72
CA SER A 81 10.29 18.00 -19.39
C SER A 81 9.40 18.58 -18.28
N ILE A 82 8.73 19.70 -18.57
CA ILE A 82 7.80 20.35 -17.63
C ILE A 82 6.54 19.50 -17.47
N ALA A 83 5.97 19.01 -18.56
CA ALA A 83 4.78 18.14 -18.51
C ALA A 83 5.05 16.85 -17.71
N LEU A 84 6.21 16.22 -17.93
CA LEU A 84 6.62 15.00 -17.23
C LEU A 84 6.82 15.25 -15.71
N ARG A 85 7.39 16.40 -15.35
CA ARG A 85 7.57 16.83 -13.95
C ARG A 85 6.25 17.18 -13.27
N ASN A 86 5.33 17.86 -13.97
CA ASN A 86 3.99 18.13 -13.47
C ASN A 86 3.22 16.84 -13.21
N PHE A 87 3.36 15.86 -14.11
CA PHE A 87 2.80 14.52 -13.96
C PHE A 87 3.34 13.82 -12.71
N SER A 88 4.66 13.79 -12.51
CA SER A 88 5.27 13.13 -11.34
C SER A 88 4.92 13.83 -10.03
N ASN A 89 4.92 15.17 -10.02
CA ASN A 89 4.53 15.98 -8.85
C ASN A 89 3.06 15.76 -8.46
N LYS A 90 2.18 15.54 -9.44
CA LYS A 90 0.76 15.25 -9.18
C LYS A 90 0.55 13.86 -8.58
N ILE A 91 1.44 12.90 -8.89
CA ILE A 91 1.45 11.58 -8.27
C ILE A 91 2.06 11.65 -6.86
N ASN A 92 3.11 12.48 -6.69
CA ASN A 92 3.82 12.70 -5.44
C ASN A 92 4.35 11.40 -4.80
N ASP A 93 5.10 10.63 -5.60
CA ASP A 93 5.72 9.36 -5.19
C ASP A 93 7.22 9.37 -5.51
N SER A 94 8.05 8.81 -4.62
CA SER A 94 9.51 8.86 -4.76
C SER A 94 10.02 8.01 -5.93
N PHE A 95 9.41 6.84 -6.16
CA PHE A 95 9.80 5.96 -7.26
C PHE A 95 9.45 6.61 -8.59
N VAL A 96 8.23 7.12 -8.73
CA VAL A 96 7.79 7.84 -9.95
C VAL A 96 8.67 9.06 -10.23
N ASN A 97 8.93 9.90 -9.22
CA ASN A 97 9.78 11.08 -9.37
C ASN A 97 11.20 10.72 -9.81
N LYS A 98 11.76 9.63 -9.28
CA LYS A 98 13.10 9.15 -9.66
C LYS A 98 13.13 8.66 -11.11
N VAL A 99 12.15 7.86 -11.53
CA VAL A 99 12.03 7.38 -12.92
C VAL A 99 11.86 8.54 -13.89
N VAL A 100 11.01 9.53 -13.56
CA VAL A 100 10.82 10.73 -14.38
C VAL A 100 12.10 11.56 -14.47
N THR A 101 12.82 11.75 -13.36
CA THR A 101 14.09 12.49 -13.36
C THR A 101 15.15 11.80 -14.21
N LEU A 102 15.25 10.47 -14.12
CA LEU A 102 16.16 9.68 -14.96
C LEU A 102 15.77 9.79 -16.44
N THR A 103 14.47 9.77 -16.73
CA THR A 103 13.93 9.95 -18.10
C THR A 103 14.24 11.34 -18.66
N GLU A 104 14.08 12.40 -17.88
CA GLU A 104 14.40 13.78 -18.31
C GLU A 104 15.89 13.92 -18.64
N LYS A 105 16.76 13.37 -17.78
CA LYS A 105 18.22 13.35 -18.03
C LYS A 105 18.56 12.52 -19.26
N ALA A 106 17.95 11.36 -19.44
CA ALA A 106 18.14 10.52 -20.62
C ALA A 106 17.73 11.24 -21.92
N ALA A 107 16.59 11.93 -21.91
CA ALA A 107 16.04 12.59 -23.08
C ALA A 107 16.83 13.84 -23.53
N ASN A 108 17.43 14.58 -22.60
CA ASN A 108 18.15 15.83 -22.91
C ASN A 108 19.61 15.62 -23.32
N PHE A 109 20.23 14.49 -22.98
CA PHE A 109 21.68 14.30 -23.09
C PHE A 109 22.11 13.10 -23.98
N SER A 110 21.18 12.29 -24.48
CA SER A 110 21.52 11.09 -25.26
C SER A 110 21.26 11.21 -26.76
N PRO A 111 22.27 10.93 -27.62
CA PRO A 111 22.07 10.74 -29.06
C PRO A 111 21.23 9.50 -29.39
N ASP A 112 21.16 8.52 -28.48
CA ASP A 112 20.43 7.27 -28.61
C ASP A 112 19.41 7.15 -27.47
N ILE A 113 18.23 7.72 -27.72
CA ILE A 113 17.10 7.72 -26.78
C ILE A 113 16.70 6.29 -26.40
N SER A 114 16.77 5.34 -27.34
CA SER A 114 16.41 3.94 -27.09
C SER A 114 17.31 3.31 -26.03
N LYS A 115 18.63 3.49 -26.16
CA LYS A 115 19.59 2.98 -25.17
C LYS A 115 19.41 3.62 -23.80
N SER A 116 19.18 4.93 -23.74
CA SER A 116 19.03 5.60 -22.44
C SER A 116 17.69 5.32 -21.74
N ILE A 117 16.61 5.11 -22.49
CA ILE A 117 15.34 4.66 -21.91
C ILE A 117 15.43 3.19 -21.48
N LYS A 118 16.23 2.36 -22.15
CA LYS A 118 16.54 0.99 -21.70
C LYS A 118 17.11 0.98 -20.29
N ASP A 119 18.09 1.82 -19.98
CA ASP A 119 18.68 1.88 -18.63
C ASP A 119 17.63 2.25 -17.56
N VAL A 120 16.68 3.15 -17.88
CA VAL A 120 15.57 3.49 -16.98
C VAL A 120 14.59 2.33 -16.84
N ASN A 121 14.29 1.62 -17.93
CA ASN A 121 13.42 0.45 -17.91
C ASN A 121 14.06 -0.71 -17.11
N ASP A 122 15.36 -0.92 -17.25
CA ASP A 122 16.13 -1.91 -16.49
C ASP A 122 16.08 -1.56 -14.99
N TYR A 123 16.17 -0.27 -14.61
CA TYR A 123 15.94 0.18 -13.25
C TYR A 123 14.52 -0.06 -12.73
N VAL A 124 13.49 0.22 -13.55
CA VAL A 124 12.08 -0.04 -13.22
C VAL A 124 11.85 -1.53 -12.98
N THR A 125 12.36 -2.37 -13.87
CA THR A 125 12.22 -3.84 -13.79
C THR A 125 12.93 -4.38 -12.56
N LEU A 126 14.19 -3.96 -12.31
CA LEU A 126 14.93 -4.31 -11.11
C LEU A 126 14.17 -3.93 -9.83
N THR A 127 13.54 -2.75 -9.79
CA THR A 127 12.76 -2.32 -8.63
C THR A 127 11.55 -3.23 -8.39
N ILE A 128 10.87 -3.67 -9.45
CA ILE A 128 9.74 -4.62 -9.35
C ILE A 128 10.22 -5.99 -8.86
N ASP A 129 11.33 -6.48 -9.41
CA ASP A 129 11.88 -7.79 -9.05
C ASP A 129 12.30 -7.82 -7.57
N LEU A 130 12.97 -6.77 -7.08
CA LEU A 130 13.32 -6.63 -5.67
C LEU A 130 12.09 -6.62 -4.76
N GLU A 131 11.03 -5.90 -5.13
CA GLU A 131 9.79 -5.86 -4.34
C GLU A 131 9.10 -7.23 -4.32
N ARG A 132 9.15 -7.97 -5.44
CA ARG A 132 8.64 -9.32 -5.52
C ARG A 132 9.41 -10.28 -4.62
N GLU A 133 10.75 -10.26 -4.67
CA GLU A 133 11.60 -11.07 -3.77
C GLU A 133 11.28 -10.76 -2.31
N ARG A 134 11.26 -9.47 -1.97
CA ARG A 134 10.89 -8.99 -0.63
C ARG A 134 9.53 -9.55 -0.18
N SER A 135 8.50 -9.51 -1.04
CA SER A 135 7.15 -10.00 -0.69
C SER A 135 7.13 -11.49 -0.30
N LEU A 136 7.98 -12.32 -0.91
CA LEU A 136 8.09 -13.74 -0.61
C LEU A 136 8.79 -13.99 0.73
N GLU A 137 9.81 -13.20 1.04
CA GLU A 137 10.54 -13.27 2.32
C GLU A 137 9.68 -12.79 3.51
N LEU A 138 8.80 -11.82 3.28
CA LEU A 138 7.93 -11.25 4.32
C LEU A 138 6.71 -12.11 4.62
N PHE A 139 6.27 -12.95 3.68
CA PHE A 139 5.05 -13.75 3.84
C PHE A 139 5.07 -14.62 5.12
N PRO A 140 6.14 -15.39 5.44
CA PRO A 140 6.20 -16.14 6.69
C PRO A 140 6.13 -15.27 7.95
N GLN A 141 6.68 -14.04 7.90
CA GLN A 141 6.66 -13.11 9.04
C GLN A 141 5.24 -12.62 9.31
N VAL A 142 4.51 -12.26 8.24
CA VAL A 142 3.09 -11.88 8.32
C VAL A 142 2.25 -13.00 8.93
N VAL A 143 2.43 -14.24 8.45
CA VAL A 143 1.70 -15.41 8.97
C VAL A 143 2.02 -15.64 10.45
N SER A 144 3.29 -15.52 10.85
CA SER A 144 3.70 -15.70 12.25
C SER A 144 3.04 -14.70 13.20
N ILE A 145 2.94 -13.42 12.81
CA ILE A 145 2.27 -12.40 13.64
C ILE A 145 0.78 -12.70 13.81
N TYR A 146 0.12 -13.11 12.73
CA TYR A 146 -1.27 -13.58 12.81
C TYR A 146 -1.41 -14.78 13.75
N PHE A 147 -0.50 -15.75 13.64
CA PHE A 147 -0.48 -16.93 14.49
C PHE A 147 -0.31 -16.56 15.98
N VAL A 148 0.62 -15.67 16.31
CA VAL A 148 0.85 -15.20 17.69
C VAL A 148 -0.41 -14.55 18.27
N PHE A 149 -1.09 -13.69 17.50
CA PHE A 149 -2.34 -13.07 17.94
C PHE A 149 -3.43 -14.10 18.28
N PHE A 150 -3.62 -15.11 17.43
CA PHE A 150 -4.63 -16.15 17.70
C PHE A 150 -4.25 -17.05 18.87
N VAL A 151 -2.97 -17.37 19.03
CA VAL A 151 -2.47 -18.10 20.20
C VAL A 151 -2.71 -17.29 21.48
N PHE A 152 -2.50 -15.98 21.44
CA PHE A 152 -2.78 -15.09 22.55
C PHE A 152 -4.27 -15.09 22.94
N LEU A 153 -5.19 -14.97 21.96
CA LEU A 153 -6.62 -15.10 22.22
C LEU A 153 -6.97 -16.47 22.83
N PHE A 154 -6.38 -17.55 22.29
CA PHE A 154 -6.60 -18.90 22.81
C PHE A 154 -6.15 -19.05 24.27
N ILE A 155 -5.00 -18.46 24.63
CA ILE A 155 -4.50 -18.46 26.01
C ILE A 155 -5.47 -17.70 26.93
N ILE A 156 -5.96 -16.53 26.52
CA ILE A 156 -6.96 -15.78 27.31
C ILE A 156 -8.22 -16.59 27.52
N TYR A 157 -8.70 -17.28 26.48
CA TYR A 157 -9.90 -18.10 26.58
C TYR A 157 -9.74 -19.20 27.63
N ILE A 158 -8.61 -19.90 27.64
CA ILE A 158 -8.31 -20.93 28.65
C ILE A 158 -8.22 -20.31 30.04
N LEU A 159 -7.47 -19.20 30.19
CA LEU A 159 -7.30 -18.53 31.47
C LEU A 159 -8.64 -18.08 32.07
N PHE A 160 -9.53 -17.53 31.25
CA PHE A 160 -10.83 -17.07 31.71
C PHE A 160 -11.70 -18.21 32.24
N ASN A 161 -11.76 -19.34 31.53
CA ASN A 161 -12.50 -20.52 31.98
C ASN A 161 -11.94 -21.09 33.30
N PHE A 162 -10.62 -21.07 33.46
CA PHE A 162 -9.98 -21.50 34.70
C PHE A 162 -10.27 -20.54 35.88
N PHE A 163 -10.27 -19.23 35.61
CA PHE A 163 -10.52 -18.19 36.63
C PHE A 163 -11.94 -18.22 37.18
N ILE A 164 -12.95 -18.52 36.36
CA ILE A 164 -14.34 -18.66 36.82
C ILE A 164 -14.48 -19.69 37.94
N THR A 165 -13.66 -20.75 37.91
CA THR A 165 -13.72 -21.83 38.91
C THR A 165 -12.94 -21.50 40.18
N THR A 166 -12.01 -20.55 40.13
CA THR A 166 -10.99 -20.34 41.17
C THR A 166 -11.21 -19.06 41.99
N PHE A 167 -11.74 -18.00 41.38
CA PHE A 167 -11.81 -16.66 41.98
C PHE A 167 -13.23 -16.22 42.35
N GLU A 168 -13.33 -15.21 43.23
CA GLU A 168 -14.59 -14.55 43.54
C GLU A 168 -15.06 -13.63 42.39
N ALA A 169 -16.37 -13.39 42.32
CA ALA A 169 -16.99 -12.65 41.21
C ALA A 169 -16.38 -11.25 40.97
N VAL A 170 -16.04 -10.52 42.03
CA VAL A 170 -15.48 -9.16 41.92
C VAL A 170 -14.10 -9.18 41.23
N GLU A 171 -13.27 -10.16 41.56
CA GLU A 171 -11.93 -10.31 40.96
C GLU A 171 -12.03 -10.72 39.50
N ILE A 172 -12.97 -11.61 39.16
CA ILE A 172 -13.23 -12.04 37.77
C ILE A 172 -13.60 -10.85 36.89
N LEU A 173 -14.43 -9.91 37.37
CA LEU A 173 -14.80 -8.72 36.61
C LEU A 173 -13.59 -7.81 36.33
N PHE A 174 -12.69 -7.64 37.32
CA PHE A 174 -11.49 -6.84 37.14
C PHE A 174 -10.56 -7.43 36.07
N TYR A 175 -10.25 -8.73 36.16
CA TYR A 175 -9.41 -9.41 35.17
C TYR A 175 -10.03 -9.40 33.78
N LYS A 176 -11.37 -9.57 33.69
CA LYS A 176 -12.09 -9.50 32.42
C LYS A 176 -11.89 -8.16 31.72
N GLU A 177 -12.00 -7.05 32.46
CA GLU A 177 -11.76 -5.73 31.88
C GLU A 177 -10.30 -5.54 31.47
N VAL A 178 -9.32 -5.97 32.29
CA VAL A 178 -7.90 -5.87 31.93
C VAL A 178 -7.59 -6.64 30.64
N PHE A 179 -8.06 -7.88 30.52
CA PHE A 179 -7.83 -8.70 29.32
C PHE A 179 -8.48 -8.09 28.07
N LYS A 180 -9.67 -7.50 28.16
CA LYS A 180 -10.30 -6.77 27.04
C LYS A 180 -9.41 -5.66 26.50
N HIS A 181 -8.83 -4.84 27.38
CA HIS A 181 -7.93 -3.76 26.97
C HIS A 181 -6.67 -4.33 26.29
N LEU A 182 -6.12 -5.42 26.83
CA LEU A 182 -4.91 -6.03 26.29
C LEU A 182 -5.13 -6.60 24.88
N ILE A 183 -6.26 -7.26 24.64
CA ILE A 183 -6.66 -7.76 23.32
C ILE A 183 -6.76 -6.62 22.29
N ILE A 184 -7.36 -5.49 22.67
CA ILE A 184 -7.50 -4.34 21.77
C ILE A 184 -6.14 -3.74 21.45
N ILE A 185 -5.29 -3.55 22.46
CA ILE A 185 -3.93 -3.02 22.28
C ILE A 185 -3.13 -3.92 21.34
N GLU A 186 -3.18 -5.24 21.56
CA GLU A 186 -2.46 -6.19 20.73
C GLU A 186 -2.96 -6.18 19.28
N ALA A 187 -4.28 -6.16 19.05
CA ALA A 187 -4.85 -6.09 17.71
C ALA A 187 -4.42 -4.82 16.94
N ILE A 188 -4.35 -3.68 17.62
CA ILE A 188 -3.89 -2.42 17.03
C ILE A 188 -2.40 -2.50 16.67
N LEU A 189 -1.57 -2.92 17.62
CA LEU A 189 -0.12 -2.99 17.42
C LEU A 189 0.26 -4.02 16.35
N ALA A 190 -0.29 -5.23 16.42
CA ALA A 190 -0.07 -6.27 15.43
C ALA A 190 -0.56 -5.84 14.05
N GLY A 191 -1.73 -5.18 13.95
CA GLY A 191 -2.25 -4.67 12.68
C GLY A 191 -1.33 -3.63 12.02
N LEU A 192 -0.79 -2.69 12.79
CA LEU A 192 0.14 -1.68 12.28
C LEU A 192 1.49 -2.29 11.87
N VAL A 193 2.04 -3.20 12.69
CA VAL A 193 3.29 -3.91 12.41
C VAL A 193 3.15 -4.76 11.14
N LEU A 194 2.05 -5.49 10.98
CA LEU A 194 1.73 -6.26 9.78
C LEU A 194 1.75 -5.40 8.53
N GLY A 195 1.20 -4.18 8.59
CA GLY A 195 1.27 -3.22 7.49
C GLY A 195 2.68 -2.80 7.12
N LYS A 196 3.47 -2.44 8.14
CA LYS A 196 4.85 -2.01 7.95
C LYS A 196 5.74 -3.11 7.38
N ILE A 197 5.51 -4.35 7.82
CA ILE A 197 6.25 -5.51 7.32
C ILE A 197 5.80 -5.82 5.89
N SER A 198 4.50 -5.97 5.63
CA SER A 198 3.99 -6.46 4.35
C SER A 198 4.08 -5.47 3.18
N GLU A 199 3.90 -4.18 3.41
CA GLU A 199 3.78 -3.16 2.35
C GLU A 199 4.61 -1.90 2.63
N ASP A 200 5.59 -2.00 3.54
CA ASP A 200 6.50 -0.92 3.95
C ASP A 200 5.83 0.35 4.51
N SER A 201 4.53 0.28 4.82
CA SER A 201 3.72 1.42 5.22
C SER A 201 2.79 1.07 6.38
N TYR A 202 2.78 1.92 7.41
CA TYR A 202 1.82 1.78 8.51
C TYR A 202 0.37 1.95 8.04
N LEU A 203 0.13 2.72 6.96
CA LEU A 203 -1.21 2.91 6.40
C LEU A 203 -1.75 1.64 5.75
N ALA A 204 -0.87 0.77 5.22
CA ALA A 204 -1.27 -0.55 4.76
C ALA A 204 -1.77 -1.44 5.92
N GLY A 205 -1.26 -1.18 7.13
CA GLY A 205 -1.62 -1.89 8.36
C GLY A 205 -3.09 -1.72 8.73
N VAL A 206 -3.75 -0.69 8.22
CA VAL A 206 -5.16 -0.42 8.49
C VAL A 206 -6.06 -1.60 8.11
N LYS A 207 -5.79 -2.31 7.01
CA LYS A 207 -6.57 -3.51 6.62
C LYS A 207 -6.42 -4.64 7.64
N HIS A 208 -5.20 -4.83 8.14
CA HIS A 208 -4.88 -5.86 9.13
C HIS A 208 -5.47 -5.50 10.50
N LEU A 209 -5.38 -4.22 10.88
CA LEU A 209 -5.96 -3.67 12.09
C LEU A 209 -7.49 -3.82 12.09
N ILE A 210 -8.16 -3.49 10.97
CA ILE A 210 -9.60 -3.70 10.79
C ILE A 210 -9.97 -5.18 11.01
N PHE A 211 -9.21 -6.09 10.40
CA PHE A 211 -9.45 -7.53 10.52
C PHE A 211 -9.26 -8.04 11.96
N LEU A 212 -8.14 -7.70 12.59
CA LEU A 212 -7.82 -8.14 13.96
C LEU A 212 -8.80 -7.56 14.98
N LEU A 213 -9.14 -6.27 14.89
CA LEU A 213 -10.14 -5.65 15.76
C LEU A 213 -11.52 -6.28 15.60
N SER A 214 -11.90 -6.66 14.38
CA SER A 214 -13.18 -7.35 14.15
C SER A 214 -13.22 -8.69 14.90
N PHE A 215 -12.14 -9.47 14.83
CA PHE A 215 -12.02 -10.73 15.59
C PHE A 215 -11.98 -10.49 17.10
N SER A 216 -11.23 -9.48 17.56
CA SER A 216 -11.18 -9.08 18.97
C SER A 216 -12.57 -8.76 19.52
N ILE A 217 -13.39 -8.01 18.78
CA ILE A 217 -14.74 -7.64 19.23
C ILE A 217 -15.62 -8.89 19.37
N VAL A 218 -15.59 -9.79 18.38
CA VAL A 218 -16.35 -11.05 18.45
C VAL A 218 -15.90 -11.88 19.65
N PHE A 219 -14.60 -12.00 19.87
CA PHE A 219 -14.05 -12.74 21.00
C PHE A 219 -14.42 -12.14 22.36
N ILE A 220 -14.38 -10.81 22.50
CA ILE A 220 -14.78 -10.08 23.71
C ILE A 220 -16.28 -10.26 24.01
N LEU A 221 -17.12 -10.48 22.99
CA LEU A 221 -18.55 -10.77 23.18
C LEU A 221 -18.82 -12.20 23.66
N ILE A 222 -17.91 -13.14 23.37
CA ILE A 222 -18.05 -14.57 23.74
C ILE A 222 -17.62 -14.81 25.21
N ILE A 223 -16.60 -14.11 25.68
CA ILE A 223 -16.06 -14.19 27.05
C ILE A 223 -16.88 -13.35 28.02
#